data_AF-A0A9W4JJX5-F1
#
_entry.id   AF-A0A9W4JJX5-F1
#
_cell.length_a   1.000
_cell.length_b   1.000
_cell.length_c   1.000
_cell.angle_alpha   90.00
_cell.angle_beta   90.00
_cell.angle_gamma   90.00
#
_symmetry.space_group_name_H-M   'P 1'
#
loop_
_entity.id
_entity.type
_entity.pdbx_description
1 polymer ?
#
loop_
_entity_poly.entity_id
_entity_poly.type
_entity_poly.pdbx_seq_one_letter_code
_entity_poly.pdbx_strand_id
1 'polypeptide(L)'
;MSTPLRIVMACDEAGVPYKEAIKATLSTNPLVAEIIDVGVNSSSDKTAYAHPAVEGATLIREGKADRGLFICGTGLGVAIAANKVPGIRAVTAHDPFSVERSILSNDAQVLCMGQRVIGVELAKKLVADWLNYRFDPKSASAAKIQAITDYEIQFRNAKGGELFKAGDYTGAEDLFSQAIQKNPHDPTFFTNRAITRIKLAKWADVEHDARAAIDIYGLKNPTALKSCFYLAQALLSLQRPQEAHDVASEAYKQSLAAKNPQSENLSGIVLRAKQHIWAARETSRVRELNETLGAVEALVEADVTRALAELQGRLDRGEIGEIGFGEDQRALREDAELKVHNLREAFRIASQGEVQTRVVPDHLIDGITFEIMHDPVITPSGSSFDRIPITKYVEKAGVDPLTRAPMTVKDLRNNYALKAACEEFLTHNGWAVDW
;
A
#
# COMPACT_ATOMS: atom_id res chain seq x y z
N MET A 1 19.45 -20.43 34.96
CA MET A 1 19.17 -19.24 35.78
C MET A 1 18.29 -18.32 34.94
N SER A 2 17.28 -17.68 35.52
CA SER A 2 16.41 -16.74 34.80
C SER A 2 17.20 -15.52 34.35
N THR A 3 16.94 -15.02 33.15
CA THR A 3 17.56 -13.79 32.62
C THR A 3 17.30 -12.61 33.57
N PRO A 4 18.35 -11.87 33.98
CA PRO A 4 18.19 -10.64 34.75
C PRO A 4 17.36 -9.59 34.00
N LEU A 5 16.59 -8.79 34.73
CA LEU A 5 15.65 -7.80 34.18
C LEU A 5 16.20 -6.37 34.28
N ARG A 6 15.95 -5.54 33.28
CA ARG A 6 16.12 -4.08 33.33
C ARG A 6 14.84 -3.47 33.89
N ILE A 7 14.95 -2.77 35.01
CA ILE A 7 13.80 -2.23 35.74
C ILE A 7 13.76 -0.72 35.63
N VAL A 8 12.64 -0.18 35.15
CA VAL A 8 12.38 1.26 35.24
C VAL A 8 11.62 1.59 36.52
N MET A 9 12.05 2.60 37.25
CA MET A 9 11.41 3.08 38.48
C MET A 9 10.88 4.49 38.29
N ALA A 10 9.64 4.73 38.72
CA ALA A 10 8.96 6.02 38.62
C ALA A 10 8.22 6.33 39.92
N CYS A 11 8.17 7.58 40.35
CA CYS A 11 7.33 8.01 41.45
C CYS A 11 6.85 9.46 41.35
N ASP A 12 5.82 9.79 42.11
CA ASP A 12 5.53 11.17 42.49
C ASP A 12 6.25 11.52 43.80
N GLU A 13 6.02 12.72 44.31
CA GLU A 13 6.69 13.21 45.53
C GLU A 13 6.45 12.31 46.74
N ALA A 14 5.29 11.64 46.76
CA ALA A 14 4.86 10.81 47.87
C ALA A 14 5.55 9.45 47.86
N GLY A 15 6.10 9.01 46.73
CA GLY A 15 6.78 7.72 46.58
C GLY A 15 8.31 7.76 46.69
N VAL A 16 8.93 8.95 46.75
CA VAL A 16 10.41 9.10 46.73
C VAL A 16 11.11 8.27 47.82
N PRO A 17 10.69 8.31 49.10
CA PRO A 17 11.35 7.51 50.14
C PRO A 17 11.34 6.00 49.86
N TYR A 18 10.22 5.47 49.37
CA TYR A 18 10.11 4.04 49.04
C TYR A 18 10.89 3.69 47.77
N LYS A 19 10.88 4.58 46.77
CA LYS A 19 11.67 4.40 45.54
C LYS A 19 13.14 4.21 45.87
N GLU A 20 13.73 5.11 46.66
CA GLU A 20 15.14 5.02 47.04
C GLU A 20 15.45 3.77 47.89
N ALA A 21 14.60 3.46 48.87
CA ALA A 21 14.79 2.28 49.72
C ALA A 21 14.74 0.95 48.94
N ILE A 22 13.83 0.85 47.97
CA ILE A 22 13.71 -0.35 47.13
C ILE A 22 14.81 -0.38 46.06
N LYS A 23 15.16 0.76 45.46
CA LYS A 23 16.27 0.90 44.51
C LYS A 23 17.59 0.40 45.08
N ALA A 24 17.90 0.74 46.34
CA ALA A 24 19.06 0.22 47.05
C ALA A 24 19.04 -1.32 47.15
N THR A 25 17.86 -1.90 47.41
CA THR A 25 17.68 -3.37 47.50
C THR A 25 17.83 -4.05 46.14
N LEU A 26 17.29 -3.42 45.08
CA LEU A 26 17.35 -3.95 43.71
C LEU A 26 18.75 -3.88 43.11
N SER A 27 19.53 -2.84 43.46
CA SER A 27 20.88 -2.63 42.92
C SER A 27 21.85 -3.77 43.27
N THR A 28 21.58 -4.54 44.33
CA THR A 28 22.38 -5.70 44.74
C THR A 28 21.75 -7.04 44.36
N ASN A 29 20.59 -7.05 43.68
CA ASN A 29 19.86 -8.27 43.36
C ASN A 29 20.35 -8.87 42.03
N PRO A 30 20.80 -10.14 41.98
CA PRO A 30 21.33 -10.76 40.76
C PRO A 30 20.28 -10.93 39.64
N LEU A 31 18.99 -10.78 39.95
CA LEU A 31 17.91 -10.81 38.96
C LEU A 31 17.65 -9.44 38.31
N VAL A 32 18.40 -8.40 38.68
CA VAL A 32 18.29 -7.05 38.11
C VAL A 32 19.58 -6.72 37.37
N ALA A 33 19.47 -6.45 36.07
CA ALA A 33 20.61 -6.06 35.24
C ALA A 33 20.91 -4.56 35.36
N GLU A 34 19.85 -3.75 35.40
CA GLU A 34 19.93 -2.30 35.29
C GLU A 34 18.71 -1.67 35.99
N ILE A 35 18.91 -0.49 36.57
CA ILE A 35 17.82 0.34 37.09
C ILE A 35 17.82 1.68 36.37
N ILE A 36 16.71 2.00 35.71
CA ILE A 36 16.47 3.28 35.06
C ILE A 36 15.51 4.08 35.95
N ASP A 37 15.96 5.21 36.47
CA ASP A 37 15.14 6.05 37.36
C ASP A 37 14.63 7.28 36.61
N VAL A 38 13.34 7.30 36.29
CA VAL A 38 12.69 8.43 35.60
C VAL A 38 12.23 9.53 36.57
N GLY A 39 12.43 9.33 37.87
CA GLY A 39 12.05 10.29 38.89
C GLY A 39 10.56 10.25 39.26
N VAL A 40 10.10 11.18 40.10
CA VAL A 40 10.84 12.34 40.61
C VAL A 40 11.95 11.98 41.62
N ASN A 41 12.93 12.87 41.79
CA ASN A 41 14.12 12.64 42.65
C ASN A 41 14.09 13.42 43.97
N SER A 42 13.04 14.20 44.22
CA SER A 42 12.85 14.96 45.46
C SER A 42 11.39 15.00 45.85
N SER A 43 11.10 14.89 47.16
CA SER A 43 9.74 15.09 47.69
C SER A 43 9.25 16.55 47.60
N SER A 44 10.12 17.48 47.23
CA SER A 44 9.74 18.87 46.92
C SER A 44 9.25 19.04 45.47
N ASP A 45 9.56 18.10 44.57
CA ASP A 45 9.13 18.15 43.18
C ASP A 45 7.64 17.79 43.09
N LYS A 46 6.80 18.69 42.59
CA LYS A 46 5.34 18.53 42.51
C LYS A 46 4.87 18.04 41.15
N THR A 47 5.75 17.46 40.34
CA THR A 47 5.37 16.84 39.07
C THR A 47 4.29 15.78 39.31
N ALA A 48 3.16 15.94 38.61
CA ALA A 48 2.03 15.04 38.77
C ALA A 48 2.41 13.60 38.36
N TYR A 49 1.97 12.61 39.15
CA TYR A 49 2.29 11.19 38.99
C TYR A 49 2.13 10.63 37.57
N ALA A 50 1.26 11.24 36.75
CA ALA A 50 0.97 10.79 35.40
C ALA A 50 2.18 10.91 34.46
N HIS A 51 2.97 11.98 34.57
CA HIS A 51 4.14 12.20 33.71
C HIS A 51 5.21 11.12 33.87
N PRO A 52 5.77 10.87 35.07
CA PRO A 52 6.79 9.85 35.24
C PRO A 52 6.24 8.42 35.00
N ALA A 53 4.96 8.16 35.29
CA ALA A 53 4.34 6.88 34.98
C ALA A 53 4.24 6.61 33.48
N VAL A 54 3.84 7.61 32.68
CA VAL A 54 3.77 7.50 31.22
C VAL A 54 5.18 7.40 30.61
N GLU A 55 6.15 8.15 31.13
CA GLU A 55 7.55 8.09 30.68
C GLU A 55 8.15 6.69 30.93
N GLY A 56 8.03 6.16 32.15
CA GLY A 56 8.51 4.83 32.47
C GLY A 56 7.81 3.73 31.65
N ALA A 57 6.48 3.82 31.50
CA ALA A 57 5.72 2.88 30.68
C ALA A 57 6.13 2.94 29.19
N THR A 58 6.48 4.12 28.69
CA THR A 58 6.99 4.33 27.33
C THR A 58 8.34 3.65 27.13
N LEU A 59 9.25 3.72 28.11
CA LEU A 59 10.55 3.02 28.04
C LEU A 59 10.39 1.49 27.94
N ILE A 60 9.41 0.92 28.65
CA ILE A 60 9.09 -0.51 28.54
C ILE A 60 8.55 -0.83 27.14
N ARG A 61 7.61 -0.01 26.64
CA ARG A 61 7.04 -0.18 25.29
C ARG A 61 8.10 -0.15 24.20
N GLU A 62 9.11 0.70 24.35
CA GLU A 62 10.23 0.85 23.41
C GLU A 62 11.31 -0.23 23.56
N GLY A 63 11.15 -1.17 24.50
CA GLY A 63 12.12 -2.24 24.75
C GLY A 63 13.40 -1.78 25.46
N LYS A 64 13.41 -0.56 26.02
CA LYS A 64 14.53 -0.02 26.80
C LYS A 64 14.55 -0.56 28.24
N ALA A 65 13.40 -0.98 28.75
CA ALA A 65 13.25 -1.69 30.03
C ALA A 65 12.39 -2.93 29.85
N ASP A 66 12.55 -3.92 30.73
CA ASP A 66 11.76 -5.15 30.70
C ASP A 66 10.50 -5.05 31.58
N ARG A 67 10.62 -4.36 32.72
CA ARG A 67 9.51 -4.13 33.65
C ARG A 67 9.61 -2.78 34.37
N GLY A 68 8.51 -2.34 34.96
CA GLY A 68 8.41 -1.08 35.72
C GLY A 68 7.96 -1.28 37.17
N LEU A 69 8.56 -0.54 38.09
CA LEU A 69 8.13 -0.43 39.49
C LEU A 69 7.75 1.02 39.79
N PHE A 70 6.45 1.31 39.85
CA PHE A 70 5.95 2.68 40.02
C PHE A 70 5.36 2.89 41.41
N ILE A 71 5.70 3.99 42.07
CA ILE A 71 5.34 4.22 43.46
C ILE A 71 4.68 5.58 43.59
N CYS A 72 3.49 5.63 44.17
CA CYS A 72 2.90 6.90 44.60
C CYS A 72 2.25 6.75 45.97
N GLY A 73 1.45 7.73 46.39
CA GLY A 73 0.72 7.65 47.66
C GLY A 73 -0.06 6.34 47.82
N THR A 74 -0.87 5.96 46.82
CA THR A 74 -1.72 4.75 46.85
C THR A 74 -1.32 3.67 45.83
N GLY A 75 -0.47 4.00 44.85
CA GLY A 75 -0.17 3.16 43.69
C GLY A 75 -1.23 3.25 42.56
N LEU A 76 -2.42 3.77 42.85
CA LEU A 76 -3.55 3.77 41.90
C LEU A 76 -3.33 4.73 40.72
N GLY A 77 -2.91 5.96 41.01
CA GLY A 77 -2.76 6.99 39.97
C GLY A 77 -1.74 6.60 38.91
N VAL A 78 -0.57 6.14 39.34
CA VAL A 78 0.50 5.68 38.44
C VAL A 78 0.08 4.44 37.64
N ALA A 79 -0.68 3.51 38.24
CA ALA A 79 -1.21 2.35 37.52
C ALA A 79 -2.21 2.76 36.44
N ILE A 80 -3.14 3.67 36.74
CA ILE A 80 -4.12 4.17 35.78
C ILE A 80 -3.41 4.87 34.61
N ALA A 81 -2.43 5.74 34.90
CA ALA A 81 -1.68 6.46 33.89
C ALA A 81 -0.84 5.52 33.00
N ALA A 82 -0.12 4.57 33.60
CA ALA A 82 0.69 3.60 32.86
C ALA A 82 -0.15 2.72 31.91
N ASN A 83 -1.35 2.29 32.33
CA ASN A 83 -2.28 1.54 31.47
C ASN A 83 -2.83 2.36 30.28
N LYS A 84 -2.65 3.69 30.25
CA LYS A 84 -2.99 4.51 29.07
C LYS A 84 -1.91 4.46 27.99
N VAL A 85 -0.72 3.93 28.31
CA VAL A 85 0.32 3.67 27.31
C VAL A 85 -0.02 2.34 26.62
N PRO A 86 -0.26 2.34 25.30
CA PRO A 86 -0.70 1.13 24.64
C PRO A 86 0.27 -0.04 24.75
N GLY A 87 -0.27 -1.24 24.98
CA GLY A 87 0.49 -2.46 25.17
C GLY A 87 1.15 -2.60 26.55
N ILE A 88 0.96 -1.63 27.45
CA ILE A 88 1.39 -1.70 28.84
C ILE A 88 0.22 -2.14 29.71
N ARG A 89 0.50 -3.11 30.58
CA ARG A 89 -0.40 -3.61 31.61
C ARG A 89 0.23 -3.29 32.96
N ALA A 90 -0.42 -2.42 33.70
CA ALA A 90 0.00 -1.97 35.01
C ALA A 90 -1.02 -2.38 36.07
N VAL A 91 -0.54 -2.85 37.21
CA VAL A 91 -1.41 -3.22 38.34
C VAL A 91 -0.92 -2.58 39.63
N THR A 92 -1.85 -2.24 40.52
CA THR A 92 -1.50 -1.99 41.92
C THR A 92 -1.67 -3.31 42.68
N ALA A 93 -0.60 -3.80 43.30
CA ALA A 93 -0.66 -5.05 44.07
C ALA A 93 0.12 -4.90 45.39
N HIS A 94 -0.55 -5.20 46.50
CA HIS A 94 -0.08 -4.96 47.87
C HIS A 94 -0.02 -6.24 48.71
N ASP A 95 -0.16 -7.40 48.07
CA ASP A 95 -0.11 -8.71 48.69
C ASP A 95 0.59 -9.73 47.77
N PRO A 96 1.16 -10.82 48.33
CA PRO A 96 1.96 -11.77 47.55
C PRO A 96 1.17 -12.46 46.43
N PHE A 97 -0.12 -12.75 46.66
CA PHE A 97 -0.95 -13.43 45.69
C PHE A 97 -1.21 -12.54 44.47
N SER A 98 -1.62 -11.29 44.68
CA SER A 98 -1.83 -10.34 43.60
C SER A 98 -0.53 -10.06 42.82
N VAL A 99 0.61 -10.00 43.51
CA VAL A 99 1.92 -9.85 42.87
C VAL A 99 2.27 -11.04 41.98
N GLU A 100 2.07 -12.27 42.45
CA GLU A 100 2.25 -13.46 41.62
C GLU A 100 1.32 -13.44 40.39
N ARG A 101 0.02 -13.20 40.63
CA ARG A 101 -0.99 -13.19 39.57
C ARG A 101 -0.82 -12.03 38.58
N SER A 102 -0.15 -10.95 38.97
CA SER A 102 0.21 -9.84 38.06
C SER A 102 1.04 -10.34 36.89
N ILE A 103 1.99 -11.25 37.13
CA ILE A 103 2.81 -11.85 36.08
C ILE A 103 2.11 -13.07 35.50
N LEU A 104 1.78 -14.07 36.32
CA LEU A 104 1.35 -15.39 35.83
C LEU A 104 -0.05 -15.40 35.19
N SER A 105 -0.86 -14.36 35.37
CA SER A 105 -2.16 -14.23 34.68
C SER A 105 -2.28 -13.03 33.76
N ASN A 106 -1.62 -11.93 34.08
CA ASN A 106 -1.86 -10.67 33.38
C ASN A 106 -0.65 -10.22 32.56
N ASP A 107 0.49 -10.92 32.68
CA ASP A 107 1.76 -10.50 32.08
C ASP A 107 2.00 -8.99 32.27
N ALA A 108 1.73 -8.49 33.48
CA ALA A 108 1.76 -7.07 33.79
C ALA A 108 3.21 -6.62 33.90
N GLN A 109 3.66 -5.80 32.95
CA GLN A 109 5.03 -5.30 32.93
C GLN A 109 5.27 -4.29 34.06
N VAL A 110 4.22 -3.63 34.55
CA VAL A 110 4.34 -2.58 35.57
C VAL A 110 3.65 -2.99 36.87
N LEU A 111 4.43 -3.04 37.95
CA LEU A 111 3.94 -3.20 39.32
C LEU A 111 3.89 -1.82 40.00
N CYS A 112 2.73 -1.47 40.53
CA CYS A 112 2.52 -0.21 41.24
C CYS A 112 2.31 -0.45 42.74
N MET A 113 2.90 0.42 43.57
CA MET A 113 2.80 0.33 45.03
C MET A 113 2.41 1.67 45.67
N GLY A 114 1.75 1.59 46.82
CA GLY A 114 1.27 2.73 47.58
C GLY A 114 2.09 2.93 48.83
N GLN A 115 2.94 3.96 48.87
CA GLN A 115 3.79 4.24 50.03
C GLN A 115 2.96 4.53 51.29
N ARG A 116 1.79 5.15 51.15
CA ARG A 116 0.90 5.46 52.28
C ARG A 116 0.00 4.27 52.68
N VAL A 117 0.11 3.15 51.98
CA VAL A 117 -0.79 1.99 52.12
C VAL A 117 -0.08 0.80 52.74
N ILE A 118 1.13 0.47 52.28
CA ILE A 118 1.89 -0.68 52.78
C ILE A 118 3.20 -0.26 53.44
N GLY A 119 3.70 -1.07 54.39
CA GLY A 119 5.01 -0.88 55.01
C GLY A 119 6.17 -1.19 54.05
N VAL A 120 7.31 -0.51 54.23
CA VAL A 120 8.48 -0.60 53.32
C VAL A 120 9.08 -2.01 53.23
N GLU A 121 9.11 -2.76 54.33
CA GLU A 121 9.66 -4.12 54.34
C GLU A 121 8.75 -5.11 53.60
N LEU A 122 7.42 -4.92 53.68
CA LEU A 122 6.48 -5.67 52.86
C LEU A 122 6.68 -5.32 51.37
N ALA A 123 6.81 -4.03 51.05
CA ALA A 123 7.06 -3.59 49.68
C ALA A 123 8.33 -4.23 49.09
N LYS A 124 9.46 -4.22 49.82
CA LYS A 124 10.70 -4.88 49.40
C LYS A 124 10.52 -6.37 49.15
N LYS A 125 9.82 -7.09 50.04
CA LYS A 125 9.53 -8.52 49.88
C LYS A 125 8.71 -8.80 48.64
N LEU A 126 7.64 -8.04 48.43
CA LEU A 126 6.77 -8.17 47.27
C LEU A 126 7.52 -7.93 45.95
N VAL A 127 8.39 -6.92 45.89
CA VAL A 127 9.21 -6.68 44.70
C VAL A 127 10.20 -7.84 44.48
N ALA A 128 10.81 -8.38 45.54
CA ALA A 128 11.69 -9.53 45.41
C ALA A 128 10.96 -10.76 44.85
N ASP A 129 9.75 -11.06 45.34
CA ASP A 129 8.91 -12.15 44.83
C ASP A 129 8.55 -11.91 43.35
N TRP A 130 8.14 -10.68 43.00
CA TRP A 130 7.79 -10.29 41.64
C TRP A 130 8.89 -10.56 40.61
N LEU A 131 10.15 -10.31 40.98
CA LEU A 131 11.31 -10.56 40.11
C LEU A 131 11.51 -12.04 39.77
N ASN A 132 10.97 -12.97 40.56
CA ASN A 132 11.11 -14.42 40.33
C ASN A 132 10.10 -14.95 39.30
N TYR A 133 8.93 -14.32 39.17
CA TYR A 133 7.89 -14.82 38.28
C TYR A 133 8.19 -14.53 36.81
N ARG A 134 7.83 -15.45 35.91
CA ARG A 134 7.89 -15.29 34.45
C ARG A 134 6.58 -15.76 33.85
N PHE A 135 6.04 -14.97 32.91
CA PHE A 135 4.79 -15.31 32.25
C PHE A 135 5.02 -16.44 31.23
N ASP A 136 4.04 -17.34 31.12
CA ASP A 136 4.00 -18.38 30.11
C ASP A 136 3.01 -17.99 28.99
N PRO A 137 3.49 -17.66 27.78
CA PRO A 137 2.63 -17.28 26.65
C PRO A 137 1.75 -18.42 26.12
N LYS A 138 1.98 -19.67 26.56
CA LYS A 138 1.14 -20.83 26.21
C LYS A 138 0.07 -21.13 27.25
N SER A 139 0.02 -20.37 28.34
CA SER A 139 -0.95 -20.59 29.42
C SER A 139 -2.38 -20.20 29.02
N ALA A 140 -3.38 -20.74 29.73
CA ALA A 140 -4.78 -20.34 29.55
C ALA A 140 -5.02 -18.84 29.80
N SER A 141 -4.15 -18.19 30.58
CA SER A 141 -4.19 -16.75 30.82
C SER A 141 -3.85 -15.94 29.57
N ALA A 142 -3.03 -16.47 28.65
CA ALA A 142 -2.63 -15.79 27.42
C ALA A 142 -3.83 -15.43 26.54
N ALA A 143 -4.84 -16.30 26.45
CA ALA A 143 -6.08 -16.02 25.71
C ALA A 143 -6.86 -14.83 26.31
N LYS A 144 -6.81 -14.63 27.64
CA LYS A 144 -7.47 -13.51 28.31
C LYS A 144 -6.71 -12.20 28.09
N ILE A 145 -5.37 -12.25 28.11
CA ILE A 145 -4.51 -11.11 27.76
C ILE A 145 -4.70 -10.73 26.28
N GLN A 146 -4.88 -11.72 25.40
CA GLN A 146 -5.17 -11.47 24.00
C GLN A 146 -6.46 -10.67 23.85
N ALA A 147 -7.53 -11.00 24.59
CA ALA A 147 -8.76 -10.20 24.55
C ALA A 147 -8.54 -8.73 24.96
N ILE A 148 -7.68 -8.44 25.95
CA ILE A 148 -7.31 -7.05 26.31
C ILE A 148 -6.62 -6.38 25.12
N THR A 149 -5.67 -7.09 24.50
CA THR A 149 -4.92 -6.61 23.33
C THR A 149 -5.85 -6.34 22.13
N ASP A 150 -6.86 -7.19 21.93
CA ASP A 150 -7.83 -7.05 20.85
C ASP A 150 -8.66 -5.77 21.01
N TYR A 151 -9.07 -5.41 22.23
CA TYR A 151 -9.74 -4.14 22.49
C TYR A 151 -8.85 -2.93 22.19
N GLU A 152 -7.56 -2.98 22.54
CA GLU A 152 -6.61 -1.92 22.19
C GLU A 152 -6.46 -1.76 20.67
N ILE A 153 -6.38 -2.88 19.95
CA ILE A 153 -6.27 -2.90 18.48
C ILE A 153 -7.53 -2.29 17.84
N GLN A 154 -8.71 -2.67 18.30
CA GLN A 154 -9.98 -2.14 17.78
C GLN A 154 -10.06 -0.63 17.94
N PHE A 155 -9.70 -0.10 19.12
CA PHE A 155 -9.67 1.34 19.35
C PHE A 155 -8.72 2.07 18.39
N ARG A 156 -7.52 1.51 18.17
CA ARG A 156 -6.52 2.09 17.25
C ARG A 156 -7.00 2.07 15.81
N ASN A 157 -7.61 0.98 15.35
CA ASN A 157 -8.16 0.89 14.01
C ASN A 157 -9.31 1.89 13.80
N ALA A 158 -10.20 2.02 14.78
CA ALA A 158 -11.26 3.03 14.76
C ALA A 158 -10.69 4.46 14.70
N LYS A 159 -9.70 4.76 15.54
CA LYS A 159 -9.03 6.06 15.56
C LYS A 159 -8.27 6.35 14.26
N GLY A 160 -7.62 5.34 13.66
CA GLY A 160 -7.02 5.45 12.33
C GLY A 160 -8.06 5.79 11.26
N GLY A 161 -9.25 5.18 11.33
CA GLY A 161 -10.37 5.52 10.47
C GLY A 161 -10.89 6.95 10.66
N GLU A 162 -10.88 7.48 11.88
CA GLU A 162 -11.20 8.89 12.16
C GLU A 162 -10.17 9.85 11.55
N LEU A 163 -8.87 9.58 11.74
CA LEU A 163 -7.80 10.40 11.16
C LEU A 163 -7.84 10.39 9.64
N PHE A 164 -8.10 9.22 9.03
CA PHE A 164 -8.29 9.11 7.59
C PHE A 164 -9.43 10.01 7.09
N LYS A 165 -10.57 10.01 7.79
CA LYS A 165 -11.71 10.89 7.46
C LYS A 165 -11.38 12.37 7.68
N ALA A 166 -10.54 12.69 8.66
CA ALA A 166 -10.08 14.05 8.93
C ALA A 166 -8.99 14.53 7.95
N GLY A 167 -8.50 13.68 7.06
CA GLY A 167 -7.45 14.00 6.09
C GLY A 167 -6.02 13.88 6.63
N ASP A 168 -5.84 13.47 7.89
CA ASP A 168 -4.52 13.14 8.46
C ASP A 168 -4.13 11.71 8.07
N TYR A 169 -3.65 11.55 6.85
CA TYR A 169 -3.24 10.25 6.31
C TYR A 169 -1.96 9.74 6.97
N THR A 170 -1.07 10.62 7.42
CA THR A 170 0.17 10.25 8.12
C THR A 170 -0.12 9.64 9.49
N GLY A 171 -0.98 10.27 10.29
CA GLY A 171 -1.39 9.75 11.59
C GLY A 171 -2.24 8.47 11.44
N ALA A 172 -3.08 8.40 10.41
CA ALA A 172 -3.82 7.18 10.11
C ALA A 172 -2.89 5.99 9.76
N GLU A 173 -1.87 6.21 8.92
CA GLU A 173 -0.88 5.18 8.56
C GLU A 173 -0.15 4.64 9.79
N ASP A 174 0.26 5.52 10.71
CA ASP A 174 0.93 5.12 11.95
C ASP A 174 0.02 4.26 12.84
N LEU A 175 -1.25 4.65 13.02
CA LEU A 175 -2.20 3.88 13.82
C LEU A 175 -2.50 2.51 13.21
N PHE A 176 -2.69 2.41 11.89
CA PHE A 176 -2.87 1.12 11.23
C PHE A 176 -1.60 0.26 11.29
N SER A 177 -0.42 0.86 11.20
CA SER A 177 0.85 0.14 11.35
C SER A 177 1.01 -0.44 12.75
N GLN A 178 0.64 0.32 13.78
CA GLN A 178 0.64 -0.17 15.16
C GLN A 178 -0.40 -1.27 15.37
N ALA A 179 -1.56 -1.21 14.72
CA ALA A 179 -2.55 -2.30 14.74
C ALA A 179 -2.00 -3.59 14.11
N ILE A 180 -1.32 -3.50 12.96
CA ILE A 180 -0.69 -4.63 12.27
C ILE A 180 0.41 -5.27 13.12
N GLN A 181 1.26 -4.46 13.77
CA GLN A 181 2.31 -4.98 14.65
C GLN A 181 1.74 -5.82 15.81
N LYS A 182 0.52 -5.50 16.27
CA LYS A 182 -0.14 -6.19 17.38
C LYS A 182 -0.94 -7.41 16.92
N ASN A 183 -1.57 -7.35 15.75
CA ASN A 183 -2.26 -8.47 15.14
C ASN A 183 -2.03 -8.47 13.62
N PRO A 184 -0.97 -9.17 13.15
CA PRO A 184 -0.61 -9.22 11.73
C PRO A 184 -1.50 -10.16 10.91
N HIS A 185 -2.48 -10.83 11.53
CA HIS A 185 -3.35 -11.80 10.87
C HIS A 185 -4.73 -11.23 10.51
N ASP A 186 -5.01 -9.97 10.85
CA ASP A 186 -6.23 -9.30 10.45
C ASP A 186 -6.01 -8.51 9.14
N PRO A 187 -6.63 -8.93 8.03
CA PRO A 187 -6.45 -8.30 6.72
C PRO A 187 -7.10 -6.90 6.62
N THR A 188 -8.00 -6.55 7.54
CA THR A 188 -8.67 -5.24 7.52
C THR A 188 -7.68 -4.10 7.77
N PHE A 189 -6.67 -4.30 8.63
CA PHE A 189 -5.67 -3.28 8.92
C PHE A 189 -4.78 -3.00 7.71
N PHE A 190 -4.36 -4.05 6.98
CA PHE A 190 -3.61 -3.91 5.74
C PHE A 190 -4.44 -3.20 4.67
N THR A 191 -5.73 -3.54 4.54
CA THR A 191 -6.63 -2.90 3.58
C THR A 191 -6.83 -1.40 3.90
N ASN A 192 -6.99 -1.06 5.17
CA ASN A 192 -7.13 0.32 5.63
C ASN A 192 -5.82 1.12 5.47
N ARG A 193 -4.67 0.49 5.73
CA ARG A 193 -3.36 1.12 5.51
C ARG A 193 -3.07 1.30 4.02
N ALA A 194 -3.44 0.34 3.17
CA ALA A 194 -3.30 0.41 1.72
C ALA A 194 -4.04 1.63 1.13
N ILE A 195 -5.32 1.83 1.46
CA ILE A 195 -6.07 3.01 0.97
C ILE A 195 -5.47 4.33 1.51
N THR A 196 -4.95 4.33 2.74
CA THR A 196 -4.24 5.49 3.29
C THR A 196 -2.96 5.79 2.52
N ARG A 197 -2.19 4.76 2.18
CA ARG A 197 -0.96 4.87 1.39
C ARG A 197 -1.21 5.25 -0.07
N ILE A 198 -2.36 4.87 -0.64
CA ILE A 198 -2.81 5.37 -1.95
C ILE A 198 -2.97 6.90 -1.88
N LYS A 199 -3.57 7.45 -0.82
CA LYS A 199 -3.70 8.91 -0.64
C LYS A 199 -2.34 9.60 -0.46
N LEU A 200 -1.34 8.89 0.05
CA LEU A 200 0.04 9.36 0.18
C LEU A 200 0.92 9.06 -1.05
N ALA A 201 0.37 8.45 -2.12
CA ALA A 201 1.09 8.00 -3.31
C ALA A 201 2.31 7.07 -3.04
N LYS A 202 2.26 6.28 -1.95
CA LYS A 202 3.31 5.31 -1.57
C LYS A 202 3.09 3.96 -2.26
N TRP A 203 3.19 3.90 -3.58
CA TRP A 203 2.71 2.76 -4.37
C TRP A 203 3.38 1.41 -4.08
N ALA A 204 4.68 1.39 -3.79
CA ALA A 204 5.38 0.16 -3.42
C ALA A 204 4.85 -0.42 -2.08
N ASP A 205 4.56 0.46 -1.12
CA ASP A 205 4.00 0.07 0.18
C ASP A 205 2.53 -0.37 0.05
N VAL A 206 1.78 0.23 -0.89
CA VAL A 206 0.41 -0.21 -1.24
C VAL A 206 0.43 -1.62 -1.81
N GLU A 207 1.35 -1.92 -2.73
CA GLU A 207 1.51 -3.28 -3.28
C GLU A 207 1.75 -4.30 -2.16
N HIS A 208 2.66 -4.00 -1.24
CA HIS A 208 2.95 -4.87 -0.10
C HIS A 208 1.71 -5.14 0.76
N ASP A 209 0.99 -4.09 1.17
CA ASP A 209 -0.20 -4.21 2.00
C ASP A 209 -1.34 -4.95 1.29
N ALA A 210 -1.56 -4.63 0.01
CA ALA A 210 -2.62 -5.26 -0.77
C ALA A 210 -2.36 -6.76 -0.95
N ARG A 211 -1.12 -7.16 -1.25
CA ARG A 211 -0.73 -8.58 -1.34
C ARG A 211 -0.91 -9.29 0.02
N ALA A 212 -0.42 -8.70 1.10
CA ALA A 212 -0.60 -9.26 2.45
C ALA A 212 -2.08 -9.47 2.80
N ALA A 213 -2.94 -8.48 2.49
CA ALA A 213 -4.38 -8.60 2.71
C ALA A 213 -5.01 -9.72 1.87
N ILE A 214 -4.63 -9.86 0.59
CA ILE A 214 -5.13 -10.91 -0.31
C ILE A 214 -4.72 -12.30 0.18
N ASP A 215 -3.45 -12.46 0.60
CA ASP A 215 -2.91 -13.72 1.10
C ASP A 215 -3.65 -14.18 2.36
N ILE A 216 -3.97 -13.24 3.26
CA ILE A 216 -4.71 -13.52 4.50
C ILE A 216 -6.20 -13.78 4.23
N TYR A 217 -6.87 -12.98 3.39
CA TYR A 217 -8.29 -13.20 3.06
C TYR A 217 -8.52 -14.51 2.29
N GLY A 218 -7.53 -14.90 1.48
CA GLY A 218 -7.64 -15.95 0.48
C GLY A 218 -8.24 -15.45 -0.83
N LEU A 219 -7.69 -15.94 -1.96
CA LEU A 219 -8.03 -15.51 -3.33
C LEU A 219 -9.51 -15.68 -3.73
N LYS A 220 -10.28 -16.51 -3.03
CA LYS A 220 -11.70 -16.75 -3.32
C LYS A 220 -12.65 -15.92 -2.49
N ASN A 221 -12.13 -15.12 -1.55
CA ASN A 221 -12.96 -14.37 -0.64
C ASN A 221 -13.43 -13.05 -1.29
N PRO A 222 -14.74 -12.80 -1.43
CA PRO A 222 -15.25 -11.55 -2.01
C PRO A 222 -14.78 -10.29 -1.26
N THR A 223 -14.36 -10.40 0.00
CA THR A 223 -13.80 -9.27 0.76
C THR A 223 -12.42 -8.85 0.27
N ALA A 224 -11.67 -9.75 -0.38
CA ALA A 224 -10.35 -9.46 -0.96
C ALA A 224 -10.41 -8.56 -2.21
N LEU A 225 -11.58 -8.43 -2.83
CA LEU A 225 -11.74 -7.69 -4.10
C LEU A 225 -11.33 -6.21 -4.00
N LYS A 226 -11.52 -5.58 -2.82
CA LYS A 226 -11.01 -4.21 -2.58
C LYS A 226 -9.49 -4.18 -2.60
N SER A 227 -8.85 -5.16 -1.97
CA SER A 227 -7.39 -5.28 -1.97
C SER A 227 -6.84 -5.60 -3.36
N CYS A 228 -7.53 -6.43 -4.16
CA CYS A 228 -7.18 -6.66 -5.57
C CYS A 228 -7.25 -5.37 -6.40
N PHE A 229 -8.28 -4.54 -6.18
CA PHE A 229 -8.38 -3.24 -6.82
C PHE A 229 -7.21 -2.31 -6.44
N TYR A 230 -6.87 -2.23 -5.15
CA TYR A 230 -5.72 -1.45 -4.68
C TYR A 230 -4.39 -1.97 -5.24
N LEU A 231 -4.22 -3.29 -5.32
CA LEU A 231 -3.05 -3.92 -5.92
C LEU A 231 -2.93 -3.54 -7.41
N ALA A 232 -4.00 -3.68 -8.19
CA ALA A 232 -4.00 -3.32 -9.60
C ALA A 232 -3.67 -1.83 -9.81
N GLN A 233 -4.22 -0.94 -8.96
CA GLN A 233 -3.90 0.49 -8.99
C GLN A 233 -2.43 0.78 -8.68
N ALA A 234 -1.85 0.09 -7.69
CA ALA A 234 -0.44 0.21 -7.36
C ALA A 234 0.45 -0.29 -8.51
N LEU A 235 0.14 -1.44 -9.10
CA LEU A 235 0.89 -2.03 -10.20
C LEU A 235 0.90 -1.13 -11.45
N LEU A 236 -0.22 -0.48 -11.79
CA LEU A 236 -0.23 0.52 -12.86
C LEU A 236 0.68 1.71 -12.55
N SER A 237 0.62 2.22 -11.32
CA SER A 237 1.45 3.35 -10.89
C SER A 237 2.94 3.00 -10.87
N LEU A 238 3.27 1.72 -10.68
CA LEU A 238 4.62 1.16 -10.72
C LEU A 238 5.07 0.72 -12.13
N GLN A 239 4.34 1.10 -13.18
CA GLN A 239 4.65 0.75 -14.58
C GLN A 239 4.69 -0.76 -14.87
N ARG A 240 3.84 -1.54 -14.18
CA ARG A 240 3.66 -3.00 -14.37
C ARG A 240 2.26 -3.32 -14.91
N PRO A 241 1.90 -2.86 -16.13
CA PRO A 241 0.53 -2.88 -16.58
C PRO A 241 0.01 -4.27 -16.94
N GLN A 242 0.87 -5.20 -17.36
CA GLN A 242 0.47 -6.59 -17.62
C GLN A 242 0.01 -7.28 -16.32
N GLU A 243 0.80 -7.17 -15.25
CA GLU A 243 0.42 -7.75 -13.96
C GLU A 243 -0.85 -7.09 -13.38
N ALA A 244 -0.98 -5.77 -13.55
CA ALA A 244 -2.19 -5.06 -13.15
C ALA A 244 -3.43 -5.57 -13.89
N HIS A 245 -3.32 -5.79 -15.21
CA HIS A 245 -4.38 -6.33 -16.04
C HIS A 245 -4.79 -7.73 -15.57
N ASP A 246 -3.83 -8.60 -15.28
CA ASP A 246 -4.10 -9.99 -14.91
C ASP A 246 -4.81 -10.08 -13.56
N VAL A 247 -4.32 -9.33 -12.56
CA VAL A 247 -4.96 -9.22 -11.24
C VAL A 247 -6.37 -8.64 -11.36
N ALA A 248 -6.53 -7.54 -12.10
CA ALA A 248 -7.80 -6.86 -12.23
C ALA A 248 -8.85 -7.67 -13.00
N SER A 249 -8.45 -8.34 -14.07
CA SER A 249 -9.35 -9.16 -14.91
C SER A 249 -9.91 -10.34 -14.14
N GLU A 250 -9.07 -11.01 -13.34
CA GLU A 250 -9.52 -12.10 -12.50
C GLU A 250 -10.43 -11.60 -11.36
N ALA A 251 -10.04 -10.52 -10.69
CA ALA A 251 -10.88 -9.90 -9.66
C ALA A 251 -12.23 -9.41 -10.22
N TYR A 252 -12.27 -8.88 -11.45
CA TYR A 252 -13.49 -8.44 -12.11
C TYR A 252 -14.47 -9.60 -12.32
N LYS A 253 -13.99 -10.75 -12.83
CA LYS A 253 -14.83 -11.96 -13.00
C LYS A 253 -15.44 -12.43 -11.69
N GLN A 254 -14.63 -12.45 -10.63
CA GLN A 254 -15.10 -12.83 -9.28
C GLN A 254 -16.09 -11.81 -8.71
N SER A 255 -15.86 -10.52 -8.95
CA SER A 255 -16.74 -9.43 -8.54
C SER A 255 -18.13 -9.53 -9.19
N LEU A 256 -18.18 -9.86 -10.48
CA LEU A 256 -19.45 -10.10 -11.19
C LEU A 256 -20.22 -11.29 -10.59
N ALA A 257 -19.53 -12.41 -10.34
CA ALA A 257 -20.15 -13.59 -9.74
C ALA A 257 -20.71 -13.30 -8.33
N ALA A 258 -20.01 -12.48 -7.55
CA ALA A 258 -20.41 -12.07 -6.21
C ALA A 258 -21.39 -10.88 -6.18
N LYS A 259 -21.76 -10.30 -7.32
CA LYS A 259 -22.53 -9.04 -7.42
C LYS A 259 -21.96 -7.91 -6.55
N ASN A 260 -20.64 -7.80 -6.53
CA ASN A 260 -19.93 -6.87 -5.66
C ASN A 260 -19.91 -5.45 -6.26
N PRO A 261 -20.09 -4.38 -5.45
CA PRO A 261 -19.99 -2.99 -5.90
C PRO A 261 -18.65 -2.62 -6.55
N GLN A 262 -17.56 -3.37 -6.28
CA GLN A 262 -16.25 -3.11 -6.89
C GLN A 262 -16.18 -3.45 -8.39
N SER A 263 -17.21 -4.05 -8.98
CA SER A 263 -17.22 -4.42 -10.40
C SER A 263 -16.93 -3.23 -11.32
N GLU A 264 -17.45 -2.05 -11.01
CA GLU A 264 -17.24 -0.82 -11.78
C GLU A 264 -15.79 -0.34 -11.71
N ASN A 265 -15.24 -0.26 -10.49
CA ASN A 265 -13.85 0.12 -10.27
C ASN A 265 -12.87 -0.84 -10.95
N LEU A 266 -13.16 -2.14 -10.90
CA LEU A 266 -12.36 -3.19 -11.54
C LEU A 266 -12.49 -3.16 -13.06
N SER A 267 -13.68 -2.89 -13.61
CA SER A 267 -13.86 -2.68 -15.05
C SER A 267 -12.97 -1.55 -15.55
N GLY A 268 -13.01 -0.39 -14.89
CA GLY A 268 -12.21 0.77 -15.26
C GLY A 268 -10.69 0.56 -15.08
N ILE A 269 -10.24 -0.24 -14.10
CA ILE A 269 -8.80 -0.55 -13.97
C ILE A 269 -8.33 -1.53 -15.06
N VAL A 270 -9.17 -2.47 -15.51
CA VAL A 270 -8.86 -3.38 -16.64
C VAL A 270 -8.66 -2.58 -17.92
N LEU A 271 -9.58 -1.66 -18.24
CA LEU A 271 -9.48 -0.80 -19.43
C LEU A 271 -8.20 0.04 -19.39
N ARG A 272 -7.93 0.74 -18.28
CA ARG A 272 -6.68 1.50 -18.11
C ARG A 272 -5.44 0.62 -18.24
N ALA A 273 -5.46 -0.60 -17.70
CA ALA A 273 -4.33 -1.51 -17.86
C ALA A 273 -4.09 -1.88 -19.33
N LYS A 274 -5.14 -2.15 -20.12
CA LYS A 274 -5.03 -2.39 -21.57
C LYS A 274 -4.46 -1.18 -22.30
N GLN A 275 -4.92 0.03 -21.97
CA GLN A 275 -4.39 1.27 -22.51
C GLN A 275 -2.88 1.41 -22.24
N HIS A 276 -2.43 1.18 -21.00
CA HIS A 276 -1.02 1.25 -20.65
C HIS A 276 -0.18 0.17 -21.36
N ILE A 277 -0.70 -1.05 -21.51
CA ILE A 277 -0.03 -2.12 -22.28
C ILE A 277 0.15 -1.68 -23.74
N TRP A 278 -0.89 -1.13 -24.35
CA TRP A 278 -0.83 -0.62 -25.71
C TRP A 278 0.14 0.55 -25.83
N ALA A 279 0.07 1.53 -24.93
CA ALA A 279 0.95 2.70 -24.94
C ALA A 279 2.43 2.32 -24.80
N ALA A 280 2.73 1.33 -23.96
CA ALA A 280 4.09 0.79 -23.82
C ALA A 280 4.58 0.13 -25.13
N ARG A 281 3.73 -0.68 -25.78
CA ARG A 281 4.05 -1.29 -27.08
C ARG A 281 4.24 -0.24 -28.17
N GLU A 282 3.39 0.77 -28.20
CA GLU A 282 3.44 1.86 -29.18
C GLU A 282 4.70 2.71 -29.00
N THR A 283 5.07 3.00 -27.76
CA THR A 283 6.33 3.71 -27.45
C THR A 283 7.54 2.91 -27.93
N SER A 284 7.57 1.59 -27.69
CA SER A 284 8.63 0.72 -28.20
C SER A 284 8.67 0.69 -29.73
N ARG A 285 7.51 0.59 -30.37
CA ARG A 285 7.38 0.59 -31.85
C ARG A 285 7.93 1.87 -32.46
N VAL A 286 7.56 3.04 -31.92
CA VAL A 286 8.06 4.35 -32.40
C VAL A 286 9.57 4.47 -32.18
N ARG A 287 10.07 3.99 -31.04
CA ARG A 287 11.50 3.96 -30.77
C ARG A 287 12.27 3.11 -31.77
N GLU A 288 11.83 1.87 -32.02
CA GLU A 288 12.45 0.97 -33.00
C GLU A 288 12.42 1.56 -34.41
N LEU A 289 11.31 2.19 -34.79
CA LEU A 289 11.17 2.86 -36.08
C LEU A 289 12.18 4.00 -36.23
N ASN A 290 12.32 4.86 -35.22
CA ASN A 290 13.27 5.98 -35.23
C ASN A 290 14.73 5.50 -35.21
N GLU A 291 15.04 4.45 -34.43
CA GLU A 291 16.37 3.82 -34.42
C GLU A 291 16.71 3.24 -35.80
N THR A 292 15.75 2.59 -36.45
CA THR A 292 15.92 2.05 -37.82
C THR A 292 16.10 3.16 -38.84
N LEU A 293 15.29 4.22 -38.79
CA LEU A 293 15.42 5.38 -39.68
C LEU A 293 16.81 6.01 -39.56
N GLY A 294 17.27 6.27 -38.33
CA GLY A 294 18.60 6.82 -38.09
C GLY A 294 19.73 5.91 -38.58
N ALA A 295 19.58 4.59 -38.44
CA ALA A 295 20.56 3.63 -38.96
C ALA A 295 20.65 3.65 -40.49
N VAL A 296 19.51 3.74 -41.19
CA VAL A 296 19.49 3.79 -42.66
C VAL A 296 19.97 5.15 -43.17
N GLU A 297 19.65 6.26 -42.52
CA GLU A 297 20.20 7.59 -42.84
C GLU A 297 21.73 7.60 -42.73
N ALA A 298 22.27 7.03 -41.64
CA ALA A 298 23.72 6.90 -41.46
C ALA A 298 24.40 6.04 -42.54
N LEU A 299 23.73 5.02 -43.06
CA LEU A 299 24.24 4.23 -44.19
C LEU A 299 24.29 5.05 -45.49
N VAL A 300 23.26 5.85 -45.76
CA VAL A 300 23.25 6.77 -46.92
C VAL A 300 24.38 7.78 -46.80
N GLU A 301 24.58 8.38 -45.64
CA GLU A 301 25.69 9.32 -45.39
C GLU A 301 27.07 8.65 -45.55
N ALA A 302 27.23 7.42 -45.08
CA ALA A 302 28.46 6.65 -45.24
C ALA A 302 28.76 6.31 -46.71
N ASP A 303 27.73 5.95 -47.49
CA ASP A 303 27.84 5.69 -48.93
C ASP A 303 28.27 6.94 -49.69
N VAL A 304 27.68 8.09 -49.38
CA VAL A 304 28.05 9.38 -49.97
C VAL A 304 29.47 9.75 -49.62
N THR A 305 29.86 9.60 -48.36
CA THR A 305 31.23 9.89 -47.90
C THR A 305 32.25 9.04 -48.66
N ARG A 306 31.96 7.75 -48.86
CA ARG A 306 32.79 6.84 -49.65
C ARG A 306 32.85 7.23 -51.13
N ALA A 307 31.71 7.56 -51.74
CA ALA A 307 31.65 7.98 -53.13
C ALA A 307 32.40 9.31 -53.37
N LEU A 308 32.29 10.26 -52.45
CA LEU A 308 33.03 11.52 -52.49
C LEU A 308 34.55 11.30 -52.34
N ALA A 309 34.97 10.39 -51.48
CA ALA A 309 36.38 10.02 -51.34
C ALA A 309 36.94 9.36 -52.61
N GLU A 310 36.16 8.49 -53.26
CA GLU A 310 36.53 7.90 -54.55
C GLU A 310 36.63 8.96 -55.66
N LEU A 311 35.65 9.87 -55.72
CA LEU A 311 35.64 10.99 -56.66
C LEU A 311 36.85 11.90 -56.47
N GLN A 312 37.20 12.21 -55.21
CA GLN A 312 38.42 12.97 -54.89
C GLN A 312 39.67 12.23 -55.39
N GLY A 313 39.75 10.92 -55.17
CA GLY A 313 40.87 10.12 -55.69
C GLY A 313 40.98 10.12 -57.22
N ARG A 314 39.87 10.23 -57.96
CA ARG A 314 39.87 10.35 -59.44
C ARG A 314 40.40 11.71 -59.89
N LEU A 315 40.05 12.79 -59.18
CA LEU A 315 40.60 14.12 -59.40
C LEU A 315 42.11 14.13 -59.18
N ASP A 316 42.57 13.52 -58.08
CA ASP A 316 43.99 13.45 -57.72
C ASP A 316 44.83 12.66 -58.76
N ARG A 317 44.22 11.66 -59.42
CA ARG A 317 44.85 10.90 -60.53
C ARG A 317 44.76 11.59 -61.89
N GLY A 318 44.10 12.74 -61.98
CA GLY A 318 43.92 13.49 -63.23
C GLY A 318 42.93 12.84 -64.22
N GLU A 319 42.08 11.93 -63.75
CA GLU A 319 41.06 11.26 -64.59
C GLU A 319 39.86 12.17 -64.89
N ILE A 320 39.66 13.21 -64.07
CA ILE A 320 38.60 14.22 -64.19
C ILE A 320 39.19 15.62 -63.90
N GLY A 321 38.61 16.66 -64.51
CA GLY A 321 38.98 18.06 -64.23
C GLY A 321 38.17 18.68 -63.08
N GLU A 322 38.61 19.82 -62.54
CA GLU A 322 37.96 20.48 -61.39
C GLU A 322 36.47 20.81 -61.62
N ILE A 323 36.11 21.20 -62.83
CA ILE A 323 34.71 21.51 -63.19
C ILE A 323 33.85 20.24 -63.11
N GLY A 324 34.31 19.14 -63.71
CA GLY A 324 33.60 17.86 -63.68
C GLY A 324 33.50 17.28 -62.26
N PHE A 325 34.55 17.45 -61.45
CA PHE A 325 34.52 17.10 -60.03
C PHE A 325 33.43 17.87 -59.26
N GLY A 326 33.32 19.18 -59.49
CA GLY A 326 32.32 20.02 -58.82
C GLY A 326 30.87 19.66 -59.21
N GLU A 327 30.65 19.29 -60.48
CA GLU A 327 29.35 18.81 -60.96
C GLU A 327 29.00 17.44 -60.37
N ASP A 328 29.92 16.47 -60.42
CA ASP A 328 29.71 15.12 -59.87
C ASP A 328 29.52 15.14 -58.35
N GLN A 329 30.27 15.97 -57.62
CA GLN A 329 30.11 16.15 -56.18
C GLN A 329 28.73 16.70 -55.83
N ARG A 330 28.23 17.67 -56.61
CA ARG A 330 26.89 18.24 -56.41
C ARG A 330 25.81 17.18 -56.68
N ALA A 331 25.92 16.46 -57.80
CA ALA A 331 24.99 15.41 -58.17
C ALA A 331 24.91 14.30 -57.10
N LEU A 332 26.05 13.88 -56.52
CA LEU A 332 26.07 12.90 -55.43
C LEU A 332 25.36 13.39 -54.16
N ARG A 333 25.51 14.67 -53.81
CA ARG A 333 24.83 15.26 -52.65
C ARG A 333 23.33 15.42 -52.88
N GLU A 334 22.92 15.90 -54.06
CA GLU A 334 21.50 16.04 -54.43
C GLU A 334 20.79 14.67 -54.46
N ASP A 335 21.43 13.64 -55.02
CA ASP A 335 20.90 12.27 -55.00
C ASP A 335 20.76 11.71 -53.57
N ALA A 336 21.73 12.00 -52.70
CA ALA A 336 21.67 11.61 -51.29
C ALA A 336 20.54 12.32 -50.53
N GLU A 337 20.40 13.64 -50.71
CA GLU A 337 19.32 14.42 -50.11
C GLU A 337 17.95 13.89 -50.55
N LEU A 338 17.81 13.55 -51.84
CA LEU A 338 16.58 12.95 -52.37
C LEU A 338 16.33 11.56 -51.76
N LYS A 339 17.36 10.72 -51.60
CA LYS A 339 17.25 9.40 -50.95
C LYS A 339 16.82 9.52 -49.50
N VAL A 340 17.42 10.43 -48.73
CA VAL A 340 17.04 10.70 -47.33
C VAL A 340 15.61 11.23 -47.25
N HIS A 341 15.23 12.15 -48.14
CA HIS A 341 13.85 12.66 -48.21
C HIS A 341 12.83 11.54 -48.47
N ASN A 342 13.08 10.70 -49.49
CA ASN A 342 12.21 9.58 -49.83
C ASN A 342 12.15 8.54 -48.70
N LEU A 343 13.26 8.31 -47.99
CA LEU A 343 13.31 7.42 -46.83
C LEU A 343 12.45 7.97 -45.69
N ARG A 344 12.61 9.23 -45.32
CA ARG A 344 11.77 9.90 -44.30
C ARG A 344 10.30 9.83 -44.67
N GLU A 345 9.97 10.08 -45.93
CA GLU A 345 8.59 9.99 -46.42
C GLU A 345 8.04 8.56 -46.35
N ALA A 346 8.82 7.55 -46.73
CA ALA A 346 8.43 6.15 -46.60
C ALA A 346 8.17 5.75 -45.14
N PHE A 347 9.02 6.18 -44.21
CA PHE A 347 8.84 5.94 -42.77
C PHE A 347 7.65 6.72 -42.19
N ARG A 348 7.39 7.94 -42.68
CA ARG A 348 6.19 8.73 -42.34
C ARG A 348 4.91 8.03 -42.81
N ILE A 349 4.91 7.45 -44.01
CA ILE A 349 3.78 6.68 -44.54
C ILE A 349 3.61 5.37 -43.73
N ALA A 350 4.70 4.66 -43.45
CA ALA A 350 4.68 3.40 -42.70
C ALA A 350 4.22 3.58 -41.25
N SER A 351 4.51 4.73 -40.63
CA SER A 351 3.96 5.11 -39.32
C SER A 351 2.50 5.55 -39.36
N GLN A 352 1.84 5.49 -40.52
CA GLN A 352 0.45 5.91 -40.77
C GLN A 352 0.20 7.43 -40.61
N GLY A 353 1.26 8.24 -40.69
CA GLY A 353 1.20 9.70 -40.53
C GLY A 353 1.10 10.16 -39.07
N GLU A 354 1.50 11.41 -38.80
CA GLU A 354 1.62 11.95 -37.43
C GLU A 354 0.28 12.13 -36.70
N VAL A 355 -0.86 12.13 -37.38
CA VAL A 355 -2.19 12.27 -36.75
C VAL A 355 -3.25 11.58 -37.62
N GLN A 356 -3.51 10.29 -37.40
CA GLN A 356 -4.72 9.67 -37.92
C GLN A 356 -5.91 10.13 -37.06
N THR A 357 -7.05 10.47 -37.68
CA THR A 357 -8.26 10.81 -36.95
C THR A 357 -8.69 9.59 -36.12
N ARG A 358 -8.60 9.73 -34.79
CA ARG A 358 -8.98 8.69 -33.82
C ARG A 358 -10.50 8.61 -33.75
N VAL A 359 -11.07 7.59 -34.38
CA VAL A 359 -12.52 7.33 -34.35
C VAL A 359 -12.77 5.93 -33.83
N VAL A 360 -13.58 5.82 -32.78
CA VAL A 360 -14.10 4.52 -32.33
C VAL A 360 -15.37 4.24 -33.14
N PRO A 361 -15.52 3.04 -33.74
CA PRO A 361 -16.74 2.68 -34.44
C PRO A 361 -17.97 2.75 -33.54
N ASP A 362 -19.04 3.39 -34.00
CA ASP A 362 -20.31 3.60 -33.25
C ASP A 362 -20.86 2.33 -32.60
N HIS A 363 -20.69 1.17 -33.23
CA HIS A 363 -21.20 -0.11 -32.71
C HIS A 363 -20.42 -0.67 -31.52
N LEU A 364 -19.23 -0.14 -31.22
CA LEU A 364 -18.42 -0.50 -30.04
C LEU A 364 -18.66 0.43 -28.85
N ILE A 365 -19.36 1.55 -29.07
CA ILE A 365 -19.61 2.58 -28.08
C ILE A 365 -20.90 2.25 -27.32
N ASP A 366 -20.83 2.35 -25.99
CA ASP A 366 -21.98 2.16 -25.13
C ASP A 366 -22.95 3.35 -25.23
N GLY A 367 -24.24 3.07 -25.42
CA GLY A 367 -25.27 4.10 -25.51
C GLY A 367 -25.59 4.82 -24.19
N ILE A 368 -25.02 4.38 -23.05
CA ILE A 368 -25.25 5.00 -21.73
C ILE A 368 -24.00 5.79 -21.29
N THR A 369 -22.82 5.22 -21.35
CA THR A 369 -21.57 5.86 -20.94
C THR A 369 -20.90 6.68 -22.04
N PHE A 370 -21.24 6.41 -23.32
CA PHE A 370 -20.55 6.95 -24.49
C PHE A 370 -19.07 6.58 -24.58
N GLU A 371 -18.65 5.55 -23.84
CA GLU A 371 -17.30 4.99 -23.86
C GLU A 371 -17.31 3.64 -24.59
N ILE A 372 -16.13 3.12 -24.94
CA ILE A 372 -16.00 1.78 -25.51
C ILE A 372 -16.46 0.70 -24.51
N MET A 373 -17.30 -0.24 -24.97
CA MET A 373 -17.83 -1.30 -24.12
C MET A 373 -16.72 -2.27 -23.68
N HIS A 374 -16.61 -2.52 -22.38
CA HIS A 374 -15.69 -3.51 -21.82
C HIS A 374 -16.33 -4.90 -21.76
N ASP A 375 -17.58 -4.97 -21.31
CA ASP A 375 -18.29 -6.25 -21.13
C ASP A 375 -19.72 -6.14 -21.66
N PRO A 376 -19.89 -6.14 -23.00
CA PRO A 376 -21.16 -5.88 -23.63
C PRO A 376 -22.19 -6.98 -23.36
N VAL A 377 -23.42 -6.56 -23.06
CA VAL A 377 -24.60 -7.39 -22.94
C VAL A 377 -25.68 -6.90 -23.89
N ILE A 378 -26.46 -7.83 -24.42
CA ILE A 378 -27.56 -7.56 -25.35
C ILE A 378 -28.90 -7.68 -24.62
N THR A 379 -29.76 -6.71 -24.90
CA THR A 379 -31.17 -6.66 -24.47
C THR A 379 -32.04 -7.53 -25.38
N PRO A 380 -33.27 -7.91 -24.96
CA PRO A 380 -34.22 -8.62 -25.84
C PRO A 380 -34.57 -7.88 -27.13
N SER A 381 -34.45 -6.55 -27.15
CA SER A 381 -34.66 -5.72 -28.33
C SER A 381 -33.53 -5.82 -29.37
N GLY A 382 -32.40 -6.46 -29.01
CA GLY A 382 -31.22 -6.59 -29.87
C GLY A 382 -30.16 -5.50 -29.67
N SER A 383 -30.42 -4.51 -28.82
CA SER A 383 -29.47 -3.42 -28.54
C SER A 383 -28.44 -3.86 -27.50
N SER A 384 -27.18 -3.49 -27.70
CA SER A 384 -26.07 -3.83 -26.80
C SER A 384 -25.62 -2.64 -25.97
N PHE A 385 -25.25 -2.90 -24.73
CA PHE A 385 -24.75 -1.92 -23.77
C PHE A 385 -23.65 -2.55 -22.91
N ASP A 386 -22.81 -1.74 -22.26
CA ASP A 386 -21.90 -2.24 -21.24
C ASP A 386 -22.69 -2.77 -20.03
N ARG A 387 -22.29 -3.92 -19.49
CA ARG A 387 -23.01 -4.64 -18.42
C ARG A 387 -23.32 -3.78 -17.21
N ILE A 388 -22.37 -2.96 -16.75
CA ILE A 388 -22.48 -2.24 -15.48
C ILE A 388 -23.55 -1.14 -15.55
N PRO A 389 -23.48 -0.17 -16.48
CA PRO A 389 -24.46 0.90 -16.59
C PRO A 389 -25.86 0.37 -16.91
N ILE A 390 -26.00 -0.61 -17.83
CA ILE A 390 -27.31 -1.17 -18.18
C ILE A 390 -27.95 -1.93 -17.02
N THR A 391 -27.16 -2.66 -16.23
CA THR A 391 -27.69 -3.36 -15.04
C THR A 391 -28.27 -2.35 -14.06
N LYS A 392 -27.51 -1.28 -13.72
CA LYS A 392 -27.98 -0.21 -12.83
C LYS A 392 -29.25 0.48 -13.37
N TYR A 393 -29.30 0.75 -14.67
CA TYR A 393 -30.46 1.36 -15.30
C TYR A 393 -31.70 0.47 -15.19
N VAL A 394 -31.59 -0.81 -15.57
CA VAL A 394 -32.70 -1.76 -15.56
C VAL A 394 -33.19 -2.05 -14.14
N GLU A 395 -32.30 -2.14 -13.15
CA GLU A 395 -32.68 -2.28 -11.73
C GLU A 395 -33.55 -1.12 -11.23
N LYS A 396 -33.28 0.10 -11.72
CA LYS A 396 -34.00 1.30 -11.31
C LYS A 396 -35.29 1.54 -12.12
N ALA A 397 -35.22 1.34 -13.44
CA ALA A 397 -36.29 1.73 -14.36
C ALA A 397 -37.22 0.57 -14.75
N GLY A 398 -36.74 -0.68 -14.71
CA GLY A 398 -37.52 -1.87 -15.08
C GLY A 398 -37.90 -1.95 -16.56
N VAL A 399 -37.23 -1.20 -17.43
CA VAL A 399 -37.54 -1.11 -18.87
C VAL A 399 -36.26 -1.05 -19.71
N ASP A 400 -36.38 -1.37 -20.99
CA ASP A 400 -35.33 -1.21 -22.00
C ASP A 400 -35.06 0.30 -22.25
N PRO A 401 -33.78 0.75 -22.33
CA PRO A 401 -33.44 2.16 -22.51
C PRO A 401 -34.01 2.80 -23.78
N LEU A 402 -34.11 2.03 -24.86
CA LEU A 402 -34.48 2.53 -26.19
C LEU A 402 -35.96 2.29 -26.48
N THR A 403 -36.43 1.05 -26.31
CA THR A 403 -37.80 0.65 -26.67
C THR A 403 -38.80 0.92 -25.55
N ARG A 404 -38.33 1.17 -24.32
CA ARG A 404 -39.16 1.30 -23.11
C ARG A 404 -39.99 0.05 -22.79
N ALA A 405 -39.74 -1.08 -23.45
CA ALA A 405 -40.40 -2.34 -23.16
C ALA A 405 -40.01 -2.83 -21.75
N PRO A 406 -40.94 -3.43 -20.97
CA PRO A 406 -40.62 -3.98 -19.66
C PRO A 406 -39.54 -5.07 -19.75
N MET A 407 -38.51 -4.96 -18.89
CA MET A 407 -37.46 -5.98 -18.79
C MET A 407 -36.81 -5.98 -17.42
N THR A 408 -36.06 -7.04 -17.13
CA THR A 408 -35.29 -7.22 -15.90
C THR A 408 -33.83 -7.53 -16.20
N VAL A 409 -32.97 -7.45 -15.18
CA VAL A 409 -31.54 -7.78 -15.31
C VAL A 409 -31.32 -9.23 -15.81
N LYS A 410 -32.27 -10.14 -15.55
CA LYS A 410 -32.19 -11.54 -15.99
C LYS A 410 -32.35 -11.69 -17.51
N ASP A 411 -32.93 -10.69 -18.16
CA ASP A 411 -33.15 -10.69 -19.60
C ASP A 411 -31.91 -10.27 -20.39
N LEU A 412 -30.89 -9.72 -19.70
CA LEU A 412 -29.61 -9.35 -20.30
C LEU A 412 -28.79 -10.61 -20.62
N ARG A 413 -28.33 -10.72 -21.86
CA ARG A 413 -27.50 -11.85 -22.33
C ARG A 413 -26.10 -11.36 -22.71
N ASN A 414 -25.08 -12.18 -22.50
CA ASN A 414 -23.72 -11.83 -22.89
C ASN A 414 -23.61 -11.71 -24.41
N ASN A 415 -23.08 -10.60 -24.92
CA ASN A 415 -22.77 -10.45 -26.34
C ASN A 415 -21.29 -10.81 -26.58
N TYR A 416 -20.99 -12.11 -26.66
CA TYR A 416 -19.62 -12.59 -26.82
C TYR A 416 -18.95 -12.13 -28.11
N ALA A 417 -19.71 -12.00 -29.20
CA ALA A 417 -19.19 -11.53 -30.49
C ALA A 417 -18.75 -10.07 -30.40
N LEU A 418 -19.60 -9.20 -29.83
CA LEU A 418 -19.25 -7.80 -29.63
C LEU A 418 -18.12 -7.62 -28.62
N LYS A 419 -18.07 -8.45 -27.58
CA LYS A 419 -16.96 -8.45 -26.62
C LYS A 419 -15.62 -8.75 -27.30
N ALA A 420 -15.58 -9.78 -28.14
CA ALA A 420 -14.38 -10.11 -28.92
C ALA A 420 -13.98 -8.96 -29.85
N ALA A 421 -14.95 -8.31 -30.51
CA ALA A 421 -14.69 -7.15 -31.36
C ALA A 421 -14.12 -5.95 -30.58
N CYS A 422 -14.67 -5.63 -29.39
CA CYS A 422 -14.12 -4.60 -28.52
C CYS A 422 -12.70 -4.95 -28.05
N GLU A 423 -12.44 -6.20 -27.67
CA GLU A 423 -11.12 -6.66 -27.23
C GLU A 423 -10.08 -6.59 -28.35
N GLU A 424 -10.43 -7.03 -29.55
CA GLU A 424 -9.59 -6.93 -30.74
C GLU A 424 -9.29 -5.47 -31.09
N PHE A 425 -10.32 -4.61 -31.06
CA PHE A 425 -10.16 -3.18 -31.34
C PHE A 425 -9.22 -2.53 -30.32
N LEU A 426 -9.42 -2.75 -29.02
CA LEU A 426 -8.56 -2.22 -27.95
C LEU A 426 -7.12 -2.73 -27.99
N THR A 427 -6.90 -3.94 -28.50
CA THR A 427 -5.55 -4.49 -28.66
C THR A 427 -4.72 -3.68 -29.66
N HIS A 428 -5.37 -3.15 -30.71
CA HIS A 428 -4.73 -2.34 -31.74
C HIS A 428 -4.87 -0.83 -31.48
N ASN A 429 -5.89 -0.42 -30.72
CA ASN A 429 -6.28 0.97 -30.48
C ASN A 429 -6.48 1.24 -28.99
N GLY A 430 -5.47 0.98 -28.16
CA GLY A 430 -5.59 1.18 -26.71
C GLY A 430 -5.88 2.62 -26.29
N TRP A 431 -5.61 3.61 -27.16
CA TRP A 431 -6.02 5.01 -26.99
C TRP A 431 -7.54 5.19 -26.87
N ALA A 432 -8.35 4.24 -27.36
CA ALA A 432 -9.80 4.32 -27.36
C ALA A 432 -10.44 4.19 -25.97
N VAL A 433 -9.65 3.87 -24.94
CA VAL A 433 -10.14 3.82 -23.55
C VAL A 433 -10.57 5.20 -23.04
N ASP A 434 -9.95 6.28 -23.54
CA ASP A 434 -10.28 7.67 -23.18
C ASP A 434 -11.05 8.40 -24.31
N TRP A 435 -11.77 7.66 -25.16
CA TRP A 435 -12.43 8.24 -26.36
C TRP A 435 -13.55 9.23 -26.02
#